data_AF-A0A3C1REP4-F1
#
_entry.id   AF-A0A3C1REP4-F1
#
_cell.length_a   1.000
_cell.length_b   1.000
_cell.length_c   1.000
_cell.angle_alpha   90.00
_cell.angle_beta   90.00
_cell.angle_gamma   90.00
#
_symmetry.space_group_name_H-M   'P 1'
#
loop_
_entity.id
_entity.type
_entity.pdbx_description
1 polymer ?
#
loop_
_entity_poly.entity_id
_entity_poly.type
_entity_poly.pdbx_seq_one_letter_code
_entity_poly.pdbx_strand_id
1 'polypeptide(L)'
;ISGKINQSLLKIRQQVQRIFEIIQLLVIDEEKDVLLNSKQLVFNILSYKSHRNNISELINDSTRLISHLITNHTAETGTHYITSSRKEYMTMFYKASGGGIIVGALCVLKMLYGYIPGSDFSHAFLYSMNYAMGFVMIYLMGFTLATKQPAMTAATMTKVLAEEGNIKSSSTEFAHLVSKLFRSQFIAFVGNVLLSFPIALLIIYGLDVFFSQNLAIERSDKLLKDLDPFKSKAILHACIAGFYLFISGIISGNIGNNSVFYQIPERIAKSISISRLFGKNFAKGLSKYYAKNWPGIVSNFWFGVFLGATAPVGLFLGLDLDIRHITFAAGNLALGLYGKDFTIDSYTFFISLVTVFLIGFFNFLVSFSLSMFLAFRSRKLNFGQVGELYKGIFRYFLKHPLKFFFPIRSGLDKKADELMSNTKSAKPEEE
;
A
#
# COMPACT_ATOMS: atom_id res chain seq x y z
N ILE A 1 -7.89 3.52 13.61
CA ILE A 1 -9.32 3.77 13.79
C ILE A 1 -10.00 2.53 14.33
N SER A 2 -9.96 2.36 15.65
CA SER A 2 -11.01 1.58 16.31
C SER A 2 -12.36 2.22 15.96
N GLY A 3 -13.40 1.42 15.69
CA GLY A 3 -14.75 1.94 15.38
C GLY A 3 -15.23 2.97 16.41
N LYS A 4 -14.78 2.85 17.68
CA LYS A 4 -15.01 3.82 18.75
C LYS A 4 -14.44 5.22 18.44
N ILE A 5 -13.21 5.32 17.95
CA ILE A 5 -12.57 6.62 17.62
C ILE A 5 -13.36 7.31 16.51
N ASN A 6 -13.75 6.55 15.49
CA ASN A 6 -14.52 7.08 14.37
C ASN A 6 -15.87 7.64 14.83
N GLN A 7 -16.58 6.87 15.65
CA GLN A 7 -17.85 7.29 16.22
C GLN A 7 -17.70 8.53 17.12
N SER A 8 -16.65 8.59 17.95
CA SER A 8 -16.38 9.76 18.79
C SER A 8 -16.14 11.01 17.96
N LEU A 9 -15.32 10.93 16.89
CA LEU A 9 -15.08 12.06 16.00
C LEU A 9 -16.34 12.49 15.24
N LEU A 10 -17.14 11.55 14.73
CA LEU A 10 -18.43 11.87 14.11
C LEU A 10 -19.34 12.61 15.10
N LYS A 11 -19.43 12.13 16.34
CA LYS A 11 -20.22 12.78 17.39
C LYS A 11 -19.71 14.18 17.72
N ILE A 12 -18.40 14.37 17.88
CA ILE A 12 -17.80 15.69 18.14
C ILE A 12 -18.14 16.64 17.00
N ARG A 13 -17.98 16.22 15.75
CA ARG A 13 -18.31 17.05 14.59
C ARG A 13 -19.79 17.43 14.55
N GLN A 14 -20.68 16.49 14.84
CA GLN A 14 -22.12 16.76 14.96
C GLN A 14 -22.43 17.73 16.11
N GLN A 15 -21.76 17.60 17.26
CA GLN A 15 -21.94 18.51 18.38
C GLN A 15 -21.43 19.91 18.08
N VAL A 16 -20.27 20.05 17.45
CA VAL A 16 -19.73 21.36 17.02
C VAL A 16 -20.68 22.04 16.03
N GLN A 17 -21.20 21.30 15.05
CA GLN A 17 -22.18 21.82 14.10
C GLN A 17 -23.45 22.33 14.82
N ARG A 18 -23.96 21.55 15.78
CA ARG A 18 -25.11 21.95 16.59
C ARG A 18 -24.81 23.19 17.45
N ILE A 19 -23.61 23.30 18.02
CA ILE A 19 -23.18 24.48 18.77
C ILE A 19 -23.19 25.71 17.84
N PHE A 20 -22.66 25.60 16.63
CA PHE A 20 -22.67 26.70 15.65
C PHE A 20 -24.09 27.16 15.31
N GLU A 21 -25.00 26.21 15.08
CA GLU A 21 -26.41 26.50 14.81
C GLU A 21 -27.14 27.14 16.00
N ILE A 22 -26.76 26.77 17.24
CA ILE A 22 -27.32 27.38 18.45
C ILE A 22 -26.75 28.79 18.67
N ILE A 23 -25.46 29.02 18.38
CA ILE A 23 -24.85 30.35 18.48
C ILE A 23 -25.55 31.36 17.57
N GLN A 24 -25.95 30.94 16.36
CA GLN A 24 -26.71 31.79 15.43
C GLN A 24 -28.08 32.22 15.99
N LEU A 25 -28.61 31.54 17.01
CA LEU A 25 -29.85 31.95 17.69
C LEU A 25 -29.60 32.89 18.86
N LEU A 26 -28.37 32.93 19.39
CA LEU A 26 -27.98 33.76 20.53
C LEU A 26 -27.48 35.15 20.11
N VAL A 27 -26.91 35.26 18.90
CA VAL A 27 -26.43 36.52 18.33
C VAL A 27 -27.45 36.99 17.30
N ILE A 28 -28.16 38.08 17.61
CA ILE A 28 -29.17 38.70 16.76
C ILE A 28 -28.70 40.12 16.45
N ASP A 29 -28.38 40.39 15.18
CA ASP A 29 -27.91 41.70 14.72
C ASP A 29 -29.08 42.55 14.20
N GLU A 30 -30.04 41.94 13.48
CA GLU A 30 -31.26 42.60 13.00
C GLU A 30 -32.55 41.86 13.46
N GLU A 31 -33.67 42.57 13.64
CA GLU A 31 -34.97 41.94 13.98
C GLU A 31 -35.43 40.89 12.97
N LYS A 32 -35.01 41.02 11.70
CA LYS A 32 -35.31 40.05 10.63
C LYS A 32 -34.63 38.69 10.86
N ASP A 33 -33.49 38.68 11.55
CA ASP A 33 -32.72 37.47 11.82
C ASP A 33 -33.45 36.53 12.76
N VAL A 34 -34.31 37.05 13.64
CA VAL A 34 -35.14 36.24 14.55
C VAL A 34 -36.03 35.29 13.76
N LEU A 35 -36.72 35.79 12.73
CA LEU A 35 -37.61 34.97 11.92
C LEU A 35 -36.83 33.98 11.04
N LEU A 36 -35.73 34.43 10.44
CA LEU A 36 -34.86 33.62 9.57
C LEU A 36 -34.21 32.47 10.34
N ASN A 37 -33.56 32.77 11.47
CA ASN A 37 -32.84 31.78 12.27
C ASN A 37 -33.82 30.81 12.95
N SER A 38 -35.00 31.27 13.37
CA SER A 38 -36.07 30.39 13.88
C SER A 38 -36.58 29.40 12.84
N LYS A 39 -36.80 29.85 11.59
CA LYS A 39 -37.15 28.95 10.48
C LYS A 39 -36.02 27.96 10.19
N GLN A 40 -34.77 28.44 10.14
CA GLN A 40 -33.60 27.60 9.91
C GLN A 40 -33.46 26.50 10.98
N LEU A 41 -33.70 26.83 12.25
CA LEU A 41 -33.69 25.86 13.35
C LEU A 41 -34.73 24.77 13.15
N VAL A 42 -35.96 25.12 12.78
CA VAL A 42 -37.03 24.14 12.51
C VAL A 42 -36.64 23.22 11.35
N PHE A 43 -36.11 23.77 10.26
CA PHE A 43 -35.61 22.96 9.14
C PHE A 43 -34.45 22.05 9.53
N ASN A 44 -33.49 22.53 10.34
CA ASN A 44 -32.38 21.73 10.83
C ASN A 44 -32.88 20.58 11.71
N ILE A 45 -33.81 20.84 12.64
CA ILE A 45 -34.41 19.80 13.50
C ILE A 45 -35.14 18.75 12.67
N LEU A 46 -35.94 19.17 11.67
CA LEU A 46 -36.64 18.26 10.77
C LEU A 46 -35.65 17.40 9.98
N SER A 47 -34.59 18.02 9.45
CA SER A 47 -33.50 17.32 8.75
C SER A 47 -32.82 16.29 9.66
N TYR A 48 -32.44 16.69 10.89
CA TYR A 48 -31.79 15.78 11.85
C TYR A 48 -32.70 14.61 12.26
N LYS A 49 -33.99 14.86 12.46
CA LYS A 49 -34.97 13.81 12.80
C LYS A 49 -35.23 12.89 11.62
N SER A 50 -35.29 13.41 10.40
CA SER A 50 -35.49 12.64 9.17
C SER A 50 -34.34 11.68 8.90
N HIS A 51 -33.09 12.12 9.11
CA HIS A 51 -31.89 11.30 8.88
C HIS A 51 -31.49 10.41 10.07
N ARG A 52 -32.20 10.45 11.20
CA ARG A 52 -31.84 9.73 12.45
C ARG A 52 -31.66 8.21 12.26
N ASN A 53 -32.46 7.60 11.38
CA ASN A 53 -32.42 6.16 11.12
C ASN A 53 -31.73 5.80 9.80
N ASN A 54 -31.04 6.75 9.17
CA ASN A 54 -30.36 6.50 7.90
C ASN A 54 -29.02 5.78 8.14
N ILE A 55 -29.08 4.45 8.26
CA ILE A 55 -27.90 3.59 8.47
C ILE A 55 -26.93 3.73 7.28
N SER A 56 -27.44 3.90 6.06
CA SER A 56 -26.62 4.08 4.86
C SER A 56 -25.76 5.35 4.94
N GLU A 57 -26.36 6.45 5.36
CA GLU A 57 -25.64 7.72 5.56
C GLU A 57 -24.62 7.63 6.70
N LEU A 58 -24.97 7.00 7.82
CA LEU A 58 -24.01 6.74 8.90
C LEU A 58 -22.81 5.91 8.42
N ILE A 59 -23.07 4.84 7.65
CA ILE A 59 -21.99 4.02 7.07
C ILE A 59 -21.16 4.86 6.10
N ASN A 60 -21.78 5.70 5.29
CA ASN A 60 -21.07 6.54 4.33
C ASN A 60 -20.19 7.58 5.03
N ASP A 61 -20.71 8.25 6.05
CA ASP A 61 -19.96 9.23 6.85
C ASP A 61 -18.85 8.59 7.68
N SER A 62 -19.14 7.43 8.28
CA SER A 62 -18.15 6.62 9.01
C SER A 62 -17.01 6.19 8.10
N THR A 63 -17.35 5.61 6.94
CA THR A 63 -16.36 5.17 5.95
C THR A 63 -15.58 6.37 5.41
N ARG A 64 -16.23 7.51 5.18
CA ARG A 64 -15.60 8.75 4.70
C ARG A 64 -14.58 9.30 5.69
N LEU A 65 -14.94 9.39 6.97
CA LEU A 65 -14.03 9.85 8.01
C LEU A 65 -12.84 8.89 8.18
N ILE A 66 -13.09 7.58 8.12
CA ILE A 66 -12.03 6.56 8.10
C ILE A 66 -11.10 6.76 6.91
N SER A 67 -11.68 6.93 5.72
CA SER A 67 -10.94 7.17 4.49
C SER A 67 -10.09 8.42 4.61
N HIS A 68 -10.61 9.50 5.19
CA HIS A 68 -9.90 10.75 5.34
C HIS A 68 -8.69 10.63 6.28
N LEU A 69 -8.88 10.00 7.44
CA LEU A 69 -7.82 9.77 8.42
C LEU A 69 -6.72 8.85 7.88
N ILE A 70 -7.10 7.73 7.24
CA ILE A 70 -6.14 6.83 6.60
C ILE A 70 -5.39 7.57 5.50
N THR A 71 -6.09 8.28 4.62
CA THR A 71 -5.50 9.00 3.48
C THR A 71 -4.49 10.05 3.95
N ASN A 72 -4.81 10.84 4.98
CA ASN A 72 -3.90 11.87 5.48
C ASN A 72 -2.60 11.27 6.04
N HIS A 73 -2.69 10.25 6.89
CA HIS A 73 -1.48 9.63 7.47
C HIS A 73 -0.65 8.87 6.42
N THR A 74 -1.34 8.21 5.49
CA THR A 74 -0.68 7.49 4.39
C THR A 74 -0.03 8.47 3.41
N ALA A 75 -0.58 9.68 3.25
CA ALA A 75 0.01 10.75 2.45
C ALA A 75 1.32 11.29 3.04
N GLU A 76 1.40 11.50 4.36
CA GLU A 76 2.62 11.99 5.03
C GLU A 76 3.82 11.05 4.80
N THR A 77 3.57 9.75 4.86
CA THR A 77 4.61 8.71 4.68
C THR A 77 4.94 8.43 3.20
N GLY A 78 4.03 8.73 2.28
CA GLY A 78 4.16 8.44 0.84
C GLY A 78 5.12 9.34 0.06
N THR A 79 5.43 10.53 0.56
CA THR A 79 6.21 11.56 -0.16
C THR A 79 7.66 11.16 -0.43
N HIS A 80 8.27 10.37 0.46
CA HIS A 80 9.68 9.95 0.36
C HIS A 80 9.91 8.82 -0.66
N TYR A 81 8.86 8.28 -1.27
CA TYR A 81 8.94 7.15 -2.20
C TYR A 81 8.94 7.55 -3.69
N ILE A 82 8.75 8.83 -4.02
CA ILE A 82 8.85 9.33 -5.39
C ILE A 82 10.30 9.72 -5.67
N THR A 83 10.89 9.10 -6.69
CA THR A 83 12.20 9.49 -7.21
C THR A 83 12.01 10.70 -8.13
N SER A 84 12.72 11.80 -7.87
CA SER A 84 12.78 12.98 -8.74
C SER A 84 14.04 13.01 -9.59
N SER A 85 15.16 12.46 -9.10
CA SER A 85 16.45 12.47 -9.80
C SER A 85 16.96 11.10 -10.28
N ARG A 86 17.93 11.10 -11.21
CA ARG A 86 18.65 9.87 -11.63
C ARG A 86 19.35 9.18 -10.46
N LYS A 87 19.89 9.94 -9.51
CA LYS A 87 20.57 9.41 -8.32
C LYS A 87 19.58 8.68 -7.41
N GLU A 88 18.42 9.28 -7.17
CA GLU A 88 17.34 8.65 -6.39
C GLU A 88 16.79 7.40 -7.08
N TYR A 89 16.68 7.42 -8.41
CA TYR A 89 16.28 6.26 -9.22
C TYR A 89 17.25 5.08 -9.04
N MET A 90 18.56 5.32 -9.01
CA MET A 90 19.57 4.28 -8.72
C MET A 90 19.57 3.86 -7.25
N THR A 91 19.43 4.77 -6.30
CA THR A 91 19.29 4.42 -4.87
C THR A 91 18.07 3.51 -4.64
N MET A 92 16.96 3.78 -5.34
CA MET A 92 15.77 2.95 -5.31
C MET A 92 16.03 1.56 -5.88
N PHE A 93 16.76 1.48 -7.00
CA PHE A 93 17.20 0.21 -7.58
C PHE A 93 17.98 -0.62 -6.57
N TYR A 94 19.03 -0.08 -5.95
CA TYR A 94 19.85 -0.83 -4.97
C TYR A 94 19.05 -1.26 -3.74
N LYS A 95 18.17 -0.39 -3.22
CA LYS A 95 17.29 -0.75 -2.11
C LYS A 95 16.31 -1.86 -2.47
N ALA A 96 15.81 -1.87 -3.70
CA ALA A 96 14.93 -2.92 -4.20
C ALA A 96 15.72 -4.23 -4.43
N SER A 97 16.91 -4.16 -5.03
CA SER A 97 17.79 -5.31 -5.18
C SER A 97 18.03 -6.07 -3.87
N GLY A 98 18.26 -5.36 -2.75
CA GLY A 98 18.35 -5.99 -1.42
C GLY A 98 17.08 -6.72 -1.00
N GLY A 99 15.91 -6.18 -1.34
CA GLY A 99 14.62 -6.85 -1.16
C GLY A 99 14.49 -8.11 -2.04
N GLY A 100 14.93 -8.03 -3.30
CA GLY A 100 14.98 -9.15 -4.23
C GLY A 100 15.81 -10.33 -3.71
N ILE A 101 16.99 -10.06 -3.12
CA ILE A 101 17.84 -11.09 -2.52
C ILE A 101 17.09 -11.85 -1.42
N ILE A 102 16.47 -11.13 -0.48
CA ILE A 102 15.73 -11.74 0.62
C ILE A 102 14.56 -12.58 0.06
N VAL A 103 13.77 -12.02 -0.86
CA VAL A 103 12.63 -12.76 -1.43
C VAL A 103 13.06 -14.00 -2.21
N GLY A 104 14.19 -13.95 -2.93
CA GLY A 104 14.77 -15.13 -3.58
C GLY A 104 15.00 -16.27 -2.57
N ALA A 105 15.59 -15.96 -1.42
CA ALA A 105 15.76 -16.93 -0.33
C ALA A 105 14.41 -17.42 0.26
N LEU A 106 13.43 -16.53 0.43
CA LEU A 106 12.09 -16.92 0.91
C LEU A 106 11.37 -17.88 -0.04
N CYS A 107 11.60 -17.76 -1.36
CA CYS A 107 11.02 -18.67 -2.36
C CYS A 107 11.54 -20.10 -2.15
N VAL A 108 12.85 -20.24 -1.97
CA VAL A 108 13.47 -21.55 -1.68
C VAL A 108 12.99 -22.08 -0.33
N LEU A 109 12.97 -21.25 0.71
CA LEU A 109 12.48 -21.66 2.04
C LEU A 109 11.02 -22.14 2.00
N LYS A 110 10.16 -21.44 1.24
CA LYS A 110 8.77 -21.84 1.02
C LYS A 110 8.69 -23.21 0.32
N MET A 111 9.52 -23.43 -0.69
CA MET A 111 9.59 -24.71 -1.38
C MET A 111 9.98 -25.84 -0.42
N LEU A 112 10.99 -25.61 0.43
CA LEU A 112 11.41 -26.56 1.48
C LEU A 112 10.29 -26.84 2.49
N TYR A 113 9.56 -25.82 2.93
CA TYR A 113 8.38 -26.01 3.79
C TYR A 113 7.26 -26.80 3.13
N GLY A 114 7.22 -26.85 1.79
CA GLY A 114 6.30 -27.69 1.04
C GLY A 114 6.62 -29.18 1.13
N TYR A 115 7.83 -29.58 1.53
CA TYR A 115 8.24 -30.97 1.73
C TYR A 115 7.96 -31.49 3.14
N ILE A 116 7.70 -30.59 4.10
CA ILE A 116 7.39 -30.97 5.48
C ILE A 116 5.99 -31.60 5.49
N PRO A 117 5.81 -32.85 5.95
CA PRO A 117 4.48 -33.44 6.05
C PRO A 117 3.66 -32.68 7.09
N GLY A 118 2.45 -32.26 6.73
CA GLY A 118 1.59 -31.50 7.61
C GLY A 118 0.19 -31.29 7.04
N SER A 119 -0.70 -30.74 7.87
CA SER A 119 -2.01 -30.29 7.41
C SER A 119 -1.90 -28.99 6.59
N ASP A 120 -2.91 -28.70 5.78
CA ASP A 120 -3.00 -27.42 5.06
C ASP A 120 -2.92 -26.21 6.00
N PHE A 121 -3.44 -26.35 7.22
CA PHE A 121 -3.32 -25.32 8.26
C PHE A 121 -1.87 -25.12 8.72
N SER A 122 -1.11 -26.21 8.91
CA SER A 122 0.32 -26.13 9.25
C SER A 122 1.10 -25.41 8.14
N HIS A 123 0.85 -25.78 6.88
CA HIS A 123 1.45 -25.09 5.74
C HIS A 123 1.04 -23.62 5.65
N ALA A 124 -0.23 -23.29 5.92
CA ALA A 124 -0.70 -21.90 5.99
C ALA A 124 0.10 -21.08 6.99
N PHE A 125 0.32 -21.64 8.19
CA PHE A 125 1.10 -21.00 9.24
C PHE A 125 2.57 -20.85 8.84
N LEU A 126 3.21 -21.90 8.32
CA LEU A 126 4.62 -21.87 7.90
C LEU A 126 4.86 -20.86 6.76
N TYR A 127 4.01 -20.86 5.74
CA TYR A 127 4.12 -19.90 4.63
C TYR A 127 3.85 -18.46 5.11
N SER A 128 2.86 -18.27 5.98
CA SER A 128 2.55 -16.95 6.56
C SER A 128 3.72 -16.42 7.38
N MET A 129 4.32 -17.26 8.22
CA MET A 129 5.46 -16.87 9.05
C MET A 129 6.71 -16.60 8.22
N ASN A 130 6.98 -17.43 7.20
CA ASN A 130 8.07 -17.21 6.24
C ASN A 130 7.97 -15.81 5.62
N TYR A 131 6.81 -15.50 5.03
CA TYR A 131 6.61 -14.22 4.36
C TYR A 131 6.58 -13.04 5.35
N ALA A 132 5.94 -13.18 6.50
CA ALA A 132 5.89 -12.14 7.52
C ALA A 132 7.29 -11.79 8.03
N MET A 133 8.10 -12.80 8.33
CA MET A 133 9.50 -12.63 8.72
C MET A 133 10.28 -11.92 7.61
N GLY A 134 10.19 -12.40 6.37
CA GLY A 134 10.88 -11.82 5.23
C GLY A 134 10.52 -10.36 4.96
N PHE A 135 9.24 -10.01 5.00
CA PHE A 135 8.80 -8.63 4.77
C PHE A 135 9.16 -7.69 5.91
N VAL A 136 9.12 -8.16 7.16
CA VAL A 136 9.60 -7.37 8.31
C VAL A 136 11.11 -7.17 8.18
N MET A 137 11.88 -8.18 7.79
CA MET A 137 13.32 -8.08 7.58
C MET A 137 13.67 -7.06 6.47
N ILE A 138 13.03 -7.16 5.30
CA ILE A 138 13.20 -6.19 4.20
C ILE A 138 12.95 -4.76 4.69
N TYR A 139 11.86 -4.57 5.44
CA TYR A 139 11.49 -3.26 5.98
C TYR A 139 12.50 -2.73 6.99
N LEU A 140 12.92 -3.54 7.97
CA LEU A 140 13.85 -3.13 9.03
C LEU A 140 15.26 -2.86 8.50
N MET A 141 15.69 -3.57 7.45
CA MET A 141 16.98 -3.33 6.78
C MET A 141 16.96 -2.11 5.86
N GLY A 142 15.81 -1.43 5.72
CA GLY A 142 15.67 -0.25 4.85
C GLY A 142 15.65 -0.59 3.36
N PHE A 143 15.49 -1.87 3.01
CA PHE A 143 15.26 -2.32 1.65
C PHE A 143 13.82 -2.04 1.24
N THR A 144 13.58 -2.12 -0.07
CA THR A 144 12.29 -1.79 -0.66
C THR A 144 11.65 -3.03 -1.26
N LEU A 145 10.50 -3.41 -0.73
CA LEU A 145 9.59 -4.27 -1.47
C LEU A 145 8.74 -3.37 -2.37
N ALA A 146 8.78 -3.63 -3.67
CA ALA A 146 7.97 -2.92 -4.63
C ALA A 146 6.46 -3.14 -4.35
N THR A 147 5.60 -2.32 -4.98
CA THR A 147 4.11 -2.37 -4.92
C THR A 147 3.42 -1.98 -3.61
N LYS A 148 4.11 -1.75 -2.48
CA LYS A 148 3.47 -1.20 -1.25
C LYS A 148 3.34 0.33 -1.28
N GLN A 149 4.27 0.98 -1.94
CA GLN A 149 4.39 2.43 -2.09
C GLN A 149 3.28 3.12 -2.91
N PRO A 150 2.73 2.52 -4.01
CA PRO A 150 1.67 3.11 -4.82
C PRO A 150 0.44 3.47 -4.00
N ALA A 151 0.07 2.58 -3.08
CA ALA A 151 -1.07 2.79 -2.20
C ALA A 151 -0.91 4.05 -1.34
N MET A 152 0.33 4.33 -0.91
CA MET A 152 0.65 5.47 -0.06
C MET A 152 0.81 6.77 -0.84
N THR A 153 1.44 6.70 -2.01
CA THR A 153 1.63 7.87 -2.85
C THR A 153 0.33 8.36 -3.49
N ALA A 154 -0.59 7.46 -3.86
CA ALA A 154 -1.93 7.80 -4.34
C ALA A 154 -2.66 8.80 -3.43
N ALA A 155 -2.68 8.52 -2.12
CA ALA A 155 -3.28 9.38 -1.11
C ALA A 155 -2.64 10.79 -1.08
N THR A 156 -1.32 10.86 -1.25
CA THR A 156 -0.55 12.10 -1.31
C THR A 156 -0.96 12.94 -2.53
N MET A 157 -1.02 12.30 -3.70
CA MET A 157 -1.32 12.99 -4.96
C MET A 157 -2.74 13.55 -4.97
N THR A 158 -3.71 12.80 -4.44
CA THR A 158 -5.09 13.29 -4.29
C THR A 158 -5.19 14.46 -3.32
N LYS A 159 -4.35 14.54 -2.27
CA LYS A 159 -4.30 15.70 -1.38
C LYS A 159 -3.90 16.96 -2.13
N VAL A 160 -2.80 16.89 -2.88
CA VAL A 160 -2.27 18.00 -3.69
C VAL A 160 -3.32 18.49 -4.70
N LEU A 161 -3.96 17.60 -5.44
CA LEU A 161 -4.96 18.00 -6.44
C LEU A 161 -6.20 18.67 -5.85
N ALA A 162 -6.63 18.24 -4.67
CA ALA A 162 -7.83 18.79 -4.04
C ALA A 162 -7.62 20.22 -3.51
N GLU A 163 -6.37 20.62 -3.27
CA GLU A 163 -6.01 21.95 -2.77
C GLU A 163 -5.94 23.00 -3.91
N GLU A 164 -5.72 22.59 -5.17
CA GLU A 164 -5.52 23.52 -6.30
C GLU A 164 -6.79 24.07 -6.98
N GLY A 165 -8.00 23.59 -6.65
CA GLY A 165 -9.28 24.16 -7.11
C GLY A 165 -9.58 24.15 -8.63
N ASN A 166 -8.59 24.02 -9.52
CA ASN A 166 -8.74 24.10 -10.98
C ASN A 166 -8.26 22.83 -11.71
N ILE A 167 -9.20 21.94 -11.99
CA ILE A 167 -8.97 20.54 -12.39
C ILE A 167 -8.39 20.38 -13.82
N LYS A 168 -8.66 21.33 -14.74
CA LYS A 168 -8.27 21.18 -16.16
C LYS A 168 -6.77 21.41 -16.42
N SER A 169 -6.17 22.44 -15.83
CA SER A 169 -4.70 22.66 -15.88
C SER A 169 -3.94 21.64 -15.03
N SER A 170 -4.58 21.18 -13.94
CA SER A 170 -4.04 20.21 -12.99
C SER A 170 -4.01 18.76 -13.52
N SER A 171 -4.79 18.40 -14.56
CA SER A 171 -4.82 17.04 -15.11
C SER A 171 -3.48 16.58 -15.73
N THR A 172 -2.76 17.46 -16.44
CA THR A 172 -1.44 17.15 -16.99
C THR A 172 -0.34 17.11 -15.93
N GLU A 173 -0.42 17.98 -14.93
CA GLU A 173 0.53 18.02 -13.81
C GLU A 173 0.36 16.77 -12.93
N PHE A 174 -0.89 16.37 -12.68
CA PHE A 174 -1.22 15.10 -12.05
C PHE A 174 -0.68 13.90 -12.82
N ALA A 175 -0.93 13.84 -14.14
CA ALA A 175 -0.47 12.74 -14.97
C ALA A 175 1.06 12.64 -14.97
N HIS A 176 1.76 13.79 -14.90
CA HIS A 176 3.20 13.81 -14.72
C HIS A 176 3.64 13.29 -13.35
N LEU A 177 2.96 13.66 -12.27
CA LEU A 177 3.24 13.12 -10.93
C LEU A 177 3.03 11.59 -10.89
N VAL A 178 1.95 11.09 -11.51
CA VAL A 178 1.67 9.66 -11.69
C VAL A 178 2.78 8.98 -12.49
N SER A 179 3.33 9.65 -13.51
CA SER A 179 4.49 9.12 -14.25
C SER A 179 5.74 8.98 -13.38
N LYS A 180 6.03 9.94 -12.48
CA LYS A 180 7.15 9.85 -11.51
C LYS A 180 6.95 8.71 -10.52
N LEU A 181 5.71 8.49 -10.05
CA LEU A 181 5.39 7.35 -9.19
C LEU A 181 5.59 6.03 -9.93
N PHE A 182 4.99 5.87 -11.11
CA PHE A 182 5.12 4.64 -11.91
C PHE A 182 6.58 4.33 -12.20
N ARG A 183 7.39 5.34 -12.55
CA ARG A 183 8.85 5.23 -12.73
C ARG A 183 9.55 4.67 -11.51
N SER A 184 9.21 5.17 -10.33
CA SER A 184 9.79 4.73 -9.06
C SER A 184 9.42 3.28 -8.73
N GLN A 185 8.19 2.87 -9.07
CA GLN A 185 7.76 1.48 -8.91
C GLN A 185 8.40 0.54 -9.92
N PHE A 186 8.51 0.98 -11.17
CA PHE A 186 9.11 0.20 -12.24
C PHE A 186 10.56 -0.16 -11.90
N ILE A 187 11.37 0.80 -11.47
CA ILE A 187 12.76 0.50 -11.09
C ILE A 187 12.86 -0.39 -9.86
N ALA A 188 11.93 -0.27 -8.92
CA ALA A 188 11.84 -1.16 -7.78
C ALA A 188 11.43 -2.59 -8.21
N PHE A 189 10.53 -2.75 -9.18
CA PHE A 189 10.20 -4.06 -9.78
C PHE A 189 11.43 -4.67 -10.41
N VAL A 190 12.12 -3.91 -11.25
CA VAL A 190 13.33 -4.36 -11.95
C VAL A 190 14.39 -4.79 -10.95
N GLY A 191 14.69 -3.99 -9.93
CA GLY A 191 15.65 -4.34 -8.88
C GLY A 191 15.29 -5.61 -8.12
N ASN A 192 14.01 -5.74 -7.72
CA ASN A 192 13.50 -6.94 -7.04
C ASN A 192 13.65 -8.19 -7.90
N VAL A 193 13.15 -8.16 -9.15
CA VAL A 193 13.12 -9.29 -10.08
C VAL A 193 14.52 -9.73 -10.48
N LEU A 194 15.39 -8.77 -10.82
CA LEU A 194 16.75 -9.05 -11.29
C LEU A 194 17.61 -9.75 -10.23
N LEU A 195 17.35 -9.54 -8.93
CA LEU A 195 18.10 -10.20 -7.87
C LEU A 195 17.38 -11.42 -7.28
N SER A 196 16.04 -11.43 -7.25
CA SER A 196 15.31 -12.61 -6.75
C SER A 196 15.54 -13.85 -7.62
N PHE A 197 15.64 -13.66 -8.94
CA PHE A 197 15.88 -14.75 -9.89
C PHE A 197 17.24 -15.43 -9.68
N PRO A 198 18.40 -14.75 -9.79
CA PRO A 198 19.71 -15.40 -9.64
C PRO A 198 19.96 -15.89 -8.22
N ILE A 199 19.42 -15.24 -7.19
CA ILE A 199 19.58 -15.71 -5.81
C ILE A 199 18.80 -17.00 -5.57
N ALA A 200 17.57 -17.10 -6.08
CA ALA A 200 16.82 -18.36 -6.02
C ALA A 200 17.58 -19.49 -6.74
N LEU A 201 18.14 -19.23 -7.93
CA LEU A 201 18.99 -20.18 -8.66
C LEU A 201 20.23 -20.59 -7.89
N LEU A 202 20.95 -19.62 -7.30
CA LEU A 202 22.18 -19.89 -6.54
C LEU A 202 21.90 -20.77 -5.33
N ILE A 203 20.83 -20.47 -4.59
CA ILE A 203 20.48 -21.23 -3.38
C ILE A 203 20.01 -22.63 -3.76
N ILE A 204 19.15 -22.79 -4.78
CA ILE A 204 18.68 -24.13 -5.18
C ILE A 204 19.81 -24.98 -5.74
N TYR A 205 20.71 -24.40 -6.54
CA TYR A 205 21.91 -25.06 -7.02
C TYR A 205 22.82 -25.49 -5.86
N GLY A 206 23.03 -24.61 -4.88
CA GLY A 206 23.77 -24.96 -3.67
C GLY A 206 23.15 -26.13 -2.93
N LEU A 207 21.83 -26.14 -2.74
CA LEU A 207 21.12 -27.24 -2.09
C LEU A 207 21.23 -28.55 -2.88
N ASP A 208 21.13 -28.50 -4.20
CA ASP A 208 21.30 -29.67 -5.07
C ASP A 208 22.70 -30.29 -4.93
N VAL A 209 23.74 -29.46 -4.92
CA VAL A 209 25.13 -29.92 -4.68
C VAL A 209 25.29 -30.54 -3.29
N PHE A 210 24.66 -29.97 -2.25
CA PHE A 210 24.78 -30.49 -0.87
C PHE A 210 23.97 -31.76 -0.62
N PHE A 211 22.75 -31.87 -1.16
CA PHE A 211 21.84 -32.99 -0.92
C PHE A 211 21.85 -34.04 -2.04
N SER A 212 22.53 -33.77 -3.16
CA SER A 212 22.56 -34.61 -4.37
C SER A 212 21.16 -34.96 -4.90
N GLN A 213 20.20 -34.05 -4.69
CA GLN A 213 18.82 -34.20 -5.13
C GLN A 213 18.28 -32.85 -5.58
N ASN A 214 17.75 -32.80 -6.81
CA ASN A 214 17.09 -31.61 -7.32
C ASN A 214 15.67 -31.49 -6.74
N LEU A 215 15.60 -30.82 -5.59
CA LEU A 215 14.36 -30.52 -4.85
C LEU A 215 13.41 -29.58 -5.61
N ALA A 216 13.75 -29.10 -6.80
CA ALA A 216 12.85 -28.28 -7.60
C ALA A 216 12.06 -29.08 -8.65
N ILE A 217 12.49 -30.30 -9.00
CA ILE A 217 11.88 -31.10 -10.09
C ILE A 217 10.39 -31.29 -9.88
N GLU A 218 9.99 -31.78 -8.70
CA GLU A 218 8.61 -32.17 -8.41
C GLU A 218 7.64 -30.98 -8.48
N ARG A 219 8.10 -29.76 -8.16
CA ARG A 219 7.26 -28.56 -8.18
C ARG A 219 7.42 -27.71 -9.44
N SER A 220 8.40 -27.99 -10.28
CA SER A 220 8.76 -27.18 -11.47
C SER A 220 7.59 -26.97 -12.43
N ASP A 221 6.85 -28.04 -12.75
CA ASP A 221 5.69 -27.99 -13.66
C ASP A 221 4.58 -27.07 -13.13
N LYS A 222 4.30 -27.14 -11.83
CA LYS A 222 3.30 -26.29 -11.19
C LYS A 222 3.76 -24.83 -11.20
N LEU A 223 5.01 -24.57 -10.82
CA LEU A 223 5.57 -23.21 -10.78
C LEU A 223 5.56 -22.53 -12.16
N LEU A 224 5.86 -23.26 -13.23
CA LEU A 224 5.82 -22.74 -14.60
C LEU A 224 4.38 -22.58 -15.12
N LYS A 225 3.49 -23.53 -14.80
CA LYS A 225 2.05 -23.41 -15.13
C LYS A 225 1.42 -22.20 -14.45
N ASP A 226 1.82 -21.89 -13.23
CA ASP A 226 1.42 -20.69 -12.49
C ASP A 226 1.99 -19.39 -13.08
N LEU A 227 2.86 -19.47 -14.08
CA LEU A 227 3.36 -18.33 -14.85
C LEU A 227 2.80 -18.30 -16.28
N ASP A 228 1.88 -19.21 -16.64
CA ASP A 228 1.16 -19.15 -17.91
C ASP A 228 -0.17 -18.38 -17.72
N PRO A 229 -0.35 -17.19 -18.32
CA PRO A 229 -1.50 -16.33 -18.08
C PRO A 229 -2.78 -16.85 -18.73
N PHE A 230 -2.68 -17.78 -19.69
CA PHE A 230 -3.82 -18.36 -20.40
C PHE A 230 -4.25 -19.69 -19.78
N LYS A 231 -3.28 -20.49 -19.31
CA LYS A 231 -3.55 -21.80 -18.68
C LYS A 231 -3.82 -21.70 -17.18
N SER A 232 -3.60 -20.54 -16.58
CA SER A 232 -3.83 -20.32 -15.17
C SER A 232 -4.44 -18.94 -14.91
N LYS A 233 -5.06 -18.76 -13.74
CA LYS A 233 -5.76 -17.52 -13.38
C LYS A 233 -4.79 -16.41 -12.91
N ALA A 234 -3.66 -16.26 -13.61
CA ALA A 234 -2.53 -15.43 -13.20
C ALA A 234 -2.89 -13.99 -12.88
N ILE A 235 -3.70 -13.40 -13.75
CA ILE A 235 -4.14 -12.01 -13.62
C ILE A 235 -5.05 -11.87 -12.40
N LEU A 236 -5.98 -12.80 -12.18
CA LEU A 236 -6.89 -12.78 -11.03
C LEU A 236 -6.11 -12.90 -9.72
N HIS A 237 -5.18 -13.86 -9.63
CA HIS A 237 -4.33 -14.05 -8.45
C HIS A 237 -3.37 -12.85 -8.23
N ALA A 238 -2.93 -12.18 -9.29
CA ALA A 238 -2.16 -10.94 -9.21
C ALA A 238 -3.00 -9.77 -8.68
N CYS A 239 -4.26 -9.66 -9.09
CA CYS A 239 -5.21 -8.67 -8.57
C CYS A 239 -5.46 -8.87 -7.07
N ILE A 240 -5.56 -10.12 -6.59
CA ILE A 240 -5.68 -10.43 -5.16
C ILE A 240 -4.46 -9.92 -4.38
N ALA A 241 -3.24 -10.13 -4.90
CA ALA A 241 -2.03 -9.54 -4.30
C ALA A 241 -2.11 -8.01 -4.26
N GLY A 242 -2.56 -7.37 -5.34
CA GLY A 242 -2.80 -5.93 -5.40
C GLY A 242 -3.79 -5.43 -4.34
N PHE A 243 -4.86 -6.18 -4.11
CA PHE A 243 -5.82 -5.91 -3.06
C PHE A 243 -5.20 -6.03 -1.66
N TYR A 244 -4.41 -7.07 -1.37
CA TYR A 244 -3.74 -7.20 -0.08
C TYR A 244 -2.67 -6.14 0.18
N LEU A 245 -1.99 -5.65 -0.87
CA LEU A 245 -1.10 -4.50 -0.77
C LEU A 245 -1.86 -3.23 -0.35
N PHE A 246 -3.04 -3.01 -0.93
CA PHE A 246 -3.93 -1.91 -0.52
C PHE A 246 -4.38 -2.06 0.94
N ILE A 247 -4.82 -3.26 1.36
CA ILE A 247 -5.20 -3.53 2.75
C ILE A 247 -4.03 -3.34 3.71
N SER A 248 -2.82 -3.78 3.36
CA SER A 248 -1.60 -3.54 4.14
C SER A 248 -1.32 -2.05 4.32
N GLY A 249 -1.53 -1.25 3.27
CA GLY A 249 -1.45 0.22 3.33
C GLY A 249 -2.46 0.81 4.32
N ILE A 250 -3.72 0.37 4.27
CA ILE A 250 -4.75 0.77 5.24
C ILE A 250 -4.36 0.40 6.67
N ILE A 251 -3.84 -0.82 6.89
CA ILE A 251 -3.40 -1.29 8.21
C ILE A 251 -2.27 -0.38 8.74
N SER A 252 -1.30 -0.03 7.89
CA SER A 252 -0.22 0.89 8.24
C SER A 252 -0.78 2.26 8.66
N GLY A 253 -1.66 2.84 7.83
CA GLY A 253 -2.33 4.12 8.11
C GLY A 253 -3.10 4.12 9.44
N ASN A 254 -3.85 3.05 9.66
CA ASN A 254 -4.65 2.83 10.87
C ASN A 254 -3.79 2.73 12.14
N ILE A 255 -2.70 1.94 12.09
CA ILE A 255 -1.81 1.72 13.23
C ILE A 255 -1.03 2.98 13.56
N GLY A 256 -0.51 3.68 12.56
CA GLY A 256 0.16 4.97 12.75
C GLY A 256 -0.76 5.99 13.41
N ASN A 257 -2.00 6.12 12.92
CA ASN A 257 -2.99 7.02 13.53
C ASN A 257 -3.35 6.61 14.96
N ASN A 258 -3.50 5.32 15.26
CA ASN A 258 -3.77 4.87 16.63
C ASN A 258 -2.59 5.15 17.57
N SER A 259 -1.36 4.99 17.08
CA SER A 259 -0.14 5.27 17.85
C SER A 259 -0.09 6.74 18.30
N VAL A 260 -0.41 7.66 17.39
CA VAL A 260 -0.51 9.10 17.68
C VAL A 260 -1.69 9.39 18.61
N PHE A 261 -2.89 8.90 18.28
CA PHE A 261 -4.11 9.17 19.05
C PHE A 261 -4.01 8.74 20.52
N TYR A 262 -3.47 7.54 20.78
CA TYR A 262 -3.30 7.05 22.15
C TYR A 262 -2.02 7.55 22.82
N GLN A 263 -1.25 8.41 22.15
CA GLN A 263 0.05 8.92 22.63
C GLN A 263 0.97 7.76 23.07
N ILE A 264 0.95 6.64 22.36
CA ILE A 264 1.72 5.44 22.72
C ILE A 264 3.23 5.76 22.82
N PRO A 265 3.83 6.51 21.87
CA PRO A 265 5.24 6.90 21.98
C PRO A 265 5.53 7.68 23.26
N GLU A 266 4.68 8.63 23.65
CA GLU A 266 4.87 9.40 24.89
C GLU A 266 4.74 8.52 26.13
N ARG A 267 3.79 7.59 26.14
CA ARG A 267 3.62 6.62 27.23
C ARG A 267 4.83 5.71 27.38
N ILE A 268 5.41 5.26 26.27
CA ILE A 268 6.66 4.47 26.29
C ILE A 268 7.80 5.30 26.87
N ALA A 269 7.95 6.56 26.45
CA ALA A 269 9.00 7.44 26.94
C ALA A 269 8.86 7.78 28.45
N LYS A 270 7.63 7.95 28.93
CA LYS A 270 7.30 8.28 30.33
C LYS A 270 7.11 7.04 31.21
N SER A 271 7.22 5.82 30.67
CA SER A 271 6.99 4.59 31.40
C SER A 271 8.02 4.40 32.51
N ILE A 272 7.52 4.29 33.75
CA ILE A 272 8.35 4.12 34.95
C ILE A 272 9.06 2.76 34.94
N SER A 273 8.37 1.69 34.53
CA SER A 273 8.93 0.33 34.48
C SER A 273 10.09 0.24 33.48
N ILE A 274 9.92 0.79 32.27
CA ILE A 274 10.97 0.78 31.25
C ILE A 274 12.14 1.67 31.67
N SER A 275 11.84 2.85 32.23
CA SER A 275 12.88 3.80 32.66
C SER A 275 13.69 3.29 33.86
N ARG A 276 13.09 2.52 34.77
CA ARG A 276 13.82 1.90 35.90
C ARG A 276 14.67 0.70 35.47
N LEU A 277 14.16 -0.14 34.56
CA LEU A 277 14.87 -1.35 34.13
C LEU A 277 15.99 -1.08 33.13
N PHE A 278 15.76 -0.18 32.16
CA PHE A 278 16.68 0.04 31.02
C PHE A 278 17.20 1.49 30.93
N GLY A 279 16.76 2.38 31.81
CA GLY A 279 17.15 3.79 31.81
C GLY A 279 16.28 4.69 30.93
N LYS A 280 16.29 6.00 31.24
CA LYS A 280 15.49 7.03 30.54
C LYS A 280 15.88 7.19 29.07
N ASN A 281 17.16 7.07 28.75
CA ASN A 281 17.66 7.20 27.38
C ASN A 281 17.16 6.06 26.49
N PHE A 282 17.11 4.83 27.03
CA PHE A 282 16.53 3.69 26.32
C PHE A 282 15.03 3.87 26.10
N ALA A 283 14.28 4.30 27.12
CA ALA A 283 12.84 4.57 26.97
C ALA A 283 12.54 5.61 25.88
N LYS A 284 13.34 6.69 25.80
CA LYS A 284 13.24 7.70 24.73
C LYS A 284 13.62 7.13 23.36
N GLY A 285 14.66 6.29 23.29
CA GLY A 285 15.07 5.60 22.06
C GLY A 285 13.99 4.63 21.55
N LEU A 286 13.43 3.83 22.45
CA LEU A 286 12.35 2.88 22.16
C LEU A 286 11.08 3.59 21.70
N SER A 287 10.73 4.71 22.33
CA SER A 287 9.63 5.57 21.91
C SER A 287 9.80 6.05 20.46
N LYS A 288 10.98 6.59 20.12
CA LYS A 288 11.31 7.03 18.75
C LYS A 288 11.28 5.86 17.76
N TYR A 289 11.82 4.70 18.14
CA TYR A 289 11.81 3.50 17.31
C TYR A 289 10.39 3.00 17.05
N TYR A 290 9.55 2.94 18.09
CA TYR A 290 8.15 2.54 17.99
C TYR A 290 7.37 3.48 17.07
N ALA A 291 7.47 4.80 17.29
CA ALA A 291 6.78 5.80 16.49
C ALA A 291 7.13 5.70 15.00
N LYS A 292 8.40 5.42 14.69
CA LYS A 292 8.90 5.35 13.32
C LYS A 292 8.56 4.02 12.61
N ASN A 293 8.72 2.89 13.30
CA ASN A 293 8.76 1.58 12.65
C ASN A 293 7.53 0.71 12.90
N TRP A 294 6.77 0.93 13.98
CA TRP A 294 5.66 0.05 14.36
C TRP A 294 4.56 -0.08 13.28
N PRO A 295 4.09 1.00 12.63
CA PRO A 295 3.10 0.87 11.56
C PRO A 295 3.60 0.04 10.39
N GLY A 296 4.88 0.18 10.03
CA GLY A 296 5.51 -0.58 8.96
C GLY A 296 5.72 -2.05 9.31
N ILE A 297 6.15 -2.36 10.54
CA ILE A 297 6.32 -3.75 11.01
C ILE A 297 4.98 -4.49 10.95
N VAL A 298 3.94 -3.94 11.57
CA VAL A 298 2.65 -4.64 11.66
C VAL A 298 1.99 -4.78 10.29
N SER A 299 2.09 -3.76 9.42
CA SER A 299 1.53 -3.86 8.07
C SER A 299 2.26 -4.87 7.18
N ASN A 300 3.59 -4.99 7.31
CA ASN A 300 4.36 -6.01 6.59
C ASN A 300 4.12 -7.42 7.14
N PHE A 301 3.96 -7.55 8.46
CA PHE A 301 3.58 -8.81 9.10
C PHE A 301 2.23 -9.31 8.55
N TRP A 302 1.18 -8.48 8.61
CA TRP A 302 -0.14 -8.86 8.08
C TRP A 302 -0.13 -9.10 6.58
N PHE A 303 0.67 -8.35 5.82
CA PHE A 303 0.84 -8.63 4.39
C PHE A 303 1.40 -10.03 4.15
N GLY A 304 2.42 -10.45 4.92
CA GLY A 304 2.97 -11.80 4.86
C GLY A 304 1.96 -12.88 5.24
N VAL A 305 1.17 -12.62 6.29
CA VAL A 305 0.08 -13.53 6.72
C VAL A 305 -0.97 -13.69 5.62
N PHE A 306 -1.41 -12.60 4.99
CA PHE A 306 -2.36 -12.71 3.87
C PHE A 306 -1.76 -13.49 2.70
N LEU A 307 -0.50 -13.23 2.33
CA LEU A 307 0.15 -13.97 1.26
C LEU A 307 0.27 -15.47 1.54
N GLY A 308 0.55 -15.86 2.78
CA GLY A 308 0.77 -17.26 3.16
C GLY A 308 -0.51 -18.04 3.38
N ALA A 309 -1.55 -17.40 3.91
CA ALA A 309 -2.80 -18.05 4.28
C ALA A 309 -3.79 -18.22 3.11
N THR A 310 -3.71 -17.41 2.05
CA THR A 310 -4.74 -17.43 1.01
C THR A 310 -4.84 -18.73 0.23
N ALA A 311 -3.72 -19.38 -0.12
CA ALA A 311 -3.79 -20.65 -0.85
C ALA A 311 -4.47 -21.76 -0.02
N PRO A 312 -4.09 -21.98 1.26
CA PRO A 312 -4.80 -22.92 2.14
C PRO A 312 -6.26 -22.53 2.42
N VAL A 313 -6.57 -21.24 2.60
CA VAL A 313 -7.95 -20.78 2.77
C VAL A 313 -8.77 -21.01 1.50
N GLY A 314 -8.19 -20.81 0.32
CA GLY A 314 -8.80 -21.14 -0.97
C GLY A 314 -9.16 -22.61 -1.06
N LEU A 315 -8.18 -23.48 -0.81
CA LEU A 315 -8.38 -24.93 -0.77
C LEU A 315 -9.49 -25.34 0.19
N PHE A 316 -9.50 -24.79 1.41
CA PHE A 316 -10.55 -25.06 2.40
C PHE A 316 -11.95 -24.65 1.93
N LEU A 317 -12.06 -23.54 1.19
CA LEU A 317 -13.33 -23.07 0.62
C LEU A 317 -13.70 -23.76 -0.70
N GLY A 318 -12.87 -24.68 -1.21
CA GLY A 318 -13.05 -25.28 -2.54
C GLY A 318 -12.85 -24.28 -3.69
N LEU A 319 -12.20 -23.14 -3.42
CA LEU A 319 -11.91 -22.11 -4.39
C LEU A 319 -10.43 -22.18 -4.81
N ASP A 320 -10.19 -22.12 -6.12
CA ASP A 320 -8.83 -22.04 -6.68
C ASP A 320 -8.24 -20.63 -6.51
N LEU A 321 -8.03 -20.24 -5.24
CA LEU A 321 -7.40 -18.99 -4.83
C LEU A 321 -5.92 -19.22 -4.54
N ASP A 322 -5.09 -18.45 -5.21
CA ASP A 322 -3.66 -18.35 -4.96
C ASP A 322 -3.25 -16.88 -5.06
N ILE A 323 -2.00 -16.57 -4.72
CA ILE A 323 -1.49 -15.20 -4.81
C ILE A 323 -0.20 -15.16 -5.59
N ARG A 324 -0.19 -14.24 -6.56
CA ARG A 324 0.96 -14.00 -7.43
C ARG A 324 1.45 -12.59 -7.21
N HIS A 325 2.63 -12.50 -6.62
CA HIS A 325 3.34 -11.25 -6.39
C HIS A 325 4.61 -11.24 -7.24
N ILE A 326 4.89 -10.14 -7.94
CA ILE A 326 5.98 -10.04 -8.93
C ILE A 326 7.32 -10.62 -8.45
N THR A 327 7.79 -10.27 -7.25
CA THR A 327 9.09 -10.75 -6.76
C THR A 327 9.09 -12.26 -6.50
N PHE A 328 7.98 -12.82 -6.01
CA PHE A 328 7.86 -14.28 -5.83
C PHE A 328 7.69 -14.99 -7.16
N ALA A 329 6.98 -14.39 -8.12
CA ALA A 329 6.85 -14.92 -9.47
C ALA A 329 8.21 -15.05 -10.16
N ALA A 330 9.11 -14.06 -9.98
CA ALA A 330 10.48 -14.11 -10.49
C ALA A 330 11.34 -15.20 -9.82
N GLY A 331 11.26 -15.37 -8.50
CA GLY A 331 11.94 -16.47 -7.79
C GLY A 331 11.39 -17.85 -8.18
N ASN A 332 10.06 -17.97 -8.33
CA ASN A 332 9.40 -19.18 -8.80
C ASN A 332 9.75 -19.52 -10.24
N LEU A 333 9.93 -18.53 -11.12
CA LEU A 333 10.43 -18.73 -12.47
C LEU A 333 11.82 -19.38 -12.42
N ALA A 334 12.74 -18.82 -11.62
CA ALA A 334 14.08 -19.40 -11.42
C ALA A 334 14.02 -20.87 -10.96
N LEU A 335 13.21 -21.17 -9.93
CA LEU A 335 13.03 -22.53 -9.43
C LEU A 335 12.41 -23.47 -10.47
N GLY A 336 11.42 -22.98 -11.23
CA GLY A 336 10.77 -23.74 -12.30
C GLY A 336 11.73 -24.07 -13.45
N LEU A 337 12.56 -23.11 -13.87
CA LEU A 337 13.58 -23.33 -14.90
C LEU A 337 14.64 -24.33 -14.42
N TYR A 338 15.13 -24.19 -13.18
CA TYR A 338 16.13 -25.10 -12.62
C TYR A 338 15.60 -26.52 -12.43
N GLY A 339 14.36 -26.68 -11.95
CA GLY A 339 13.74 -28.00 -11.79
C GLY A 339 13.41 -28.71 -13.11
N LYS A 340 13.50 -28.01 -14.24
CA LYS A 340 13.42 -28.60 -15.59
C LYS A 340 14.78 -28.65 -16.27
N ASP A 341 15.87 -28.50 -15.53
CA ASP A 341 17.24 -28.49 -16.08
C ASP A 341 17.41 -27.52 -17.27
N PHE A 342 16.65 -26.42 -17.28
CA PHE A 342 16.56 -25.45 -18.38
C PHE A 342 16.09 -26.02 -19.73
N THR A 343 15.58 -27.26 -19.78
CA THR A 343 15.03 -27.90 -20.98
C THR A 343 13.56 -27.51 -21.19
N ILE A 344 13.31 -26.22 -21.39
CA ILE A 344 11.96 -25.67 -21.57
C ILE A 344 11.83 -25.06 -22.95
N ASP A 345 10.66 -25.22 -23.56
CA ASP A 345 10.36 -24.62 -24.86
C ASP A 345 10.46 -23.08 -24.80
N SER A 346 10.96 -22.49 -25.90
CA SER A 346 11.18 -21.04 -25.99
C SER A 346 9.90 -20.25 -25.72
N TYR A 347 8.75 -20.74 -26.19
CA TYR A 347 7.45 -20.12 -25.91
C TYR A 347 7.16 -20.03 -24.42
N THR A 348 7.38 -21.13 -23.68
CA THR A 348 7.12 -21.21 -22.23
C THR A 348 8.03 -20.25 -21.46
N PHE A 349 9.30 -20.14 -21.85
CA PHE A 349 10.21 -19.18 -21.22
C PHE A 349 9.74 -17.73 -21.41
N PHE A 350 9.47 -17.32 -22.66
CA PHE A 350 9.07 -15.95 -22.96
C PHE A 350 7.71 -15.58 -22.35
N ILE A 351 6.73 -16.50 -22.39
CA ILE A 351 5.41 -16.23 -21.82
C ILE A 351 5.48 -16.11 -20.29
N SER A 352 6.28 -16.96 -19.62
CA SER A 352 6.46 -16.86 -18.18
C SER A 352 7.18 -15.57 -17.78
N LEU A 353 8.21 -15.15 -18.54
CA LEU A 353 8.91 -13.89 -18.31
C LEU A 353 7.98 -12.68 -18.46
N VAL A 354 7.19 -12.62 -19.54
CA VAL A 354 6.20 -11.55 -19.75
C VAL A 354 5.16 -11.55 -18.62
N THR A 355 4.75 -12.74 -18.17
CA THR A 355 3.75 -12.87 -17.10
C THR A 355 4.26 -12.37 -15.75
N VAL A 356 5.55 -12.53 -15.42
CA VAL A 356 6.14 -11.92 -14.21
C VAL A 356 5.94 -10.40 -14.21
N PHE A 357 6.20 -9.72 -15.33
CA PHE A 357 5.97 -8.28 -15.45
C PHE A 357 4.47 -7.92 -15.44
N LEU A 358 3.64 -8.74 -16.07
CA LEU A 358 2.19 -8.55 -16.07
C LEU A 358 1.60 -8.67 -14.65
N ILE A 359 2.07 -9.65 -13.87
CA ILE A 359 1.71 -9.81 -12.46
C ILE A 359 2.04 -8.52 -11.69
N GLY A 360 3.26 -7.99 -11.84
CA GLY A 360 3.66 -6.74 -11.19
C GLY A 360 2.84 -5.54 -11.61
N PHE A 361 2.50 -5.45 -12.90
CA PHE A 361 1.62 -4.40 -13.41
C PHE A 361 0.24 -4.46 -12.74
N PHE A 362 -0.38 -5.63 -12.64
CA PHE A 362 -1.68 -5.78 -11.97
C PHE A 362 -1.60 -5.61 -10.45
N ASN A 363 -0.52 -6.07 -9.80
CA ASN A 363 -0.27 -5.80 -8.38
C ASN A 363 -0.27 -4.27 -8.12
N PHE A 364 0.45 -3.51 -8.96
CA PHE A 364 0.48 -2.05 -8.91
C PHE A 364 -0.88 -1.42 -9.22
N LEU A 365 -1.47 -1.77 -10.36
CA LEU A 365 -2.67 -1.14 -10.89
C LEU A 365 -3.84 -1.26 -9.92
N VAL A 366 -4.09 -2.46 -9.38
CA VAL A 366 -5.19 -2.70 -8.44
C VAL A 366 -4.94 -1.95 -7.13
N SER A 367 -3.73 -2.06 -6.57
CA SER A 367 -3.40 -1.38 -5.31
C SER A 367 -3.52 0.14 -5.43
N PHE A 368 -2.95 0.71 -6.50
CA PHE A 368 -3.00 2.14 -6.79
C PHE A 368 -4.43 2.63 -7.04
N SER A 369 -5.21 1.92 -7.85
CA SER A 369 -6.58 2.31 -8.19
C SER A 369 -7.50 2.31 -6.97
N LEU A 370 -7.37 1.31 -6.09
CA LEU A 370 -8.14 1.23 -4.85
C LEU A 370 -7.77 2.35 -3.87
N SER A 371 -6.47 2.65 -3.72
CA SER A 371 -6.02 3.77 -2.90
C SER A 371 -6.47 5.12 -3.44
N MET A 372 -6.37 5.34 -4.74
CA MET A 372 -6.90 6.53 -5.42
C MET A 372 -8.40 6.67 -5.16
N PHE A 373 -9.15 5.60 -5.35
CA PHE A 373 -10.59 5.58 -5.11
C PHE A 373 -10.93 5.96 -3.67
N LEU A 374 -10.24 5.37 -2.69
CA LEU A 374 -10.40 5.68 -1.27
C LEU A 374 -10.08 7.16 -0.97
N ALA A 375 -8.98 7.66 -1.53
CA ALA A 375 -8.53 9.03 -1.35
C ALA A 375 -9.53 10.04 -1.94
N PHE A 376 -10.04 9.79 -3.15
CA PHE A 376 -11.05 10.63 -3.79
C PHE A 376 -12.37 10.63 -3.03
N ARG A 377 -12.80 9.45 -2.54
CA ARG A 377 -14.00 9.33 -1.69
C ARG A 377 -13.89 10.16 -0.41
N SER A 378 -12.69 10.27 0.17
CA SER A 378 -12.47 11.08 1.37
C SER A 378 -12.69 12.58 1.16
N ARG A 379 -12.56 13.08 -0.09
CA ARG A 379 -12.59 14.51 -0.43
C ARG A 379 -13.82 14.97 -1.24
N LYS A 380 -14.86 14.12 -1.36
CA LYS A 380 -16.12 14.40 -2.09
C LYS A 380 -15.93 14.78 -3.57
N LEU A 381 -14.89 14.27 -4.24
CA LEU A 381 -14.74 14.50 -5.68
C LEU A 381 -15.82 13.74 -6.46
N ASN A 382 -16.41 14.37 -7.47
CA ASN A 382 -17.46 13.76 -8.29
C ASN A 382 -16.87 12.64 -9.16
N PHE A 383 -17.61 11.54 -9.37
CA PHE A 383 -17.18 10.41 -10.20
C PHE A 383 -16.73 10.83 -11.62
N GLY A 384 -17.35 11.87 -12.19
CA GLY A 384 -16.94 12.43 -13.48
C GLY A 384 -15.53 13.02 -13.47
N GLN A 385 -15.14 13.70 -12.38
CA GLN A 385 -13.80 14.30 -12.23
C GLN A 385 -12.72 13.20 -12.13
N VAL A 386 -13.01 12.11 -11.43
CA VAL A 386 -12.11 10.94 -11.34
C VAL A 386 -11.89 10.32 -12.71
N GLY A 387 -12.95 10.18 -13.52
CA GLY A 387 -12.85 9.67 -14.89
C GLY A 387 -12.01 10.56 -15.81
N GLU A 388 -12.12 11.88 -15.69
CA GLU A 388 -11.27 12.82 -16.45
C GLU A 388 -9.79 12.71 -16.08
N LEU A 389 -9.47 12.52 -14.79
CA LEU A 389 -8.09 12.30 -14.33
C LEU A 389 -7.49 11.02 -14.90
N TYR A 390 -8.24 9.91 -14.88
CA TYR A 390 -7.78 8.65 -15.50
C TYR A 390 -7.56 8.80 -17.02
N LYS A 391 -8.48 9.48 -17.72
CA LYS A 391 -8.30 9.82 -19.14
C LYS A 391 -7.07 10.70 -19.36
N GLY A 392 -6.79 11.64 -18.46
CA GLY A 392 -5.59 12.48 -18.47
C GLY A 392 -4.31 11.68 -18.35
N ILE A 393 -4.24 10.76 -17.38
CA ILE A 393 -3.11 9.83 -17.20
C ILE A 393 -2.90 9.00 -18.46
N PHE A 394 -3.97 8.41 -19.01
CA PHE A 394 -3.88 7.56 -20.19
C PHE A 394 -3.41 8.33 -21.43
N ARG A 395 -3.94 9.53 -21.67
CA ARG A 395 -3.48 10.39 -22.77
C ARG A 395 -2.01 10.80 -22.59
N TYR A 396 -1.58 11.10 -21.37
CA TYR A 396 -0.20 11.46 -21.08
C TYR A 396 0.75 10.27 -21.28
N PHE A 397 0.34 9.06 -20.89
CA PHE A 397 1.07 7.82 -21.14
C PHE A 397 1.27 7.56 -22.64
N LEU A 398 0.23 7.69 -23.45
CA LEU A 398 0.34 7.53 -24.90
C LEU A 398 1.26 8.56 -25.56
N LYS A 399 1.25 9.82 -25.09
CA LYS A 399 2.11 10.89 -25.63
C LYS A 399 3.57 10.80 -25.16
N HIS A 400 3.81 10.32 -23.95
CA HIS A 400 5.13 10.31 -23.33
C HIS A 400 5.44 8.99 -22.58
N PRO A 401 5.43 7.83 -23.27
CA PRO A 401 5.59 6.53 -22.60
C PRO A 401 6.93 6.42 -21.87
N LEU A 402 8.03 6.90 -22.48
CA LEU A 402 9.37 6.81 -21.90
C LEU A 402 9.53 7.54 -20.57
N LYS A 403 8.74 8.61 -20.32
CA LYS A 403 8.77 9.34 -19.04
C LYS A 403 8.26 8.52 -17.86
N PHE A 404 7.44 7.49 -18.12
CA PHE A 404 6.96 6.56 -17.09
C PHE A 404 8.04 5.56 -16.68
N PHE A 405 9.02 5.24 -17.52
CA PHE A 405 10.00 4.21 -17.22
C PHE A 405 11.37 4.79 -16.84
N PHE A 406 11.76 5.90 -17.47
CA PHE A 406 13.10 6.46 -17.36
C PHE A 406 13.12 7.89 -16.79
N PRO A 407 14.20 8.26 -16.08
CA PRO A 407 14.38 9.61 -15.55
C PRO A 407 14.79 10.62 -16.64
N ILE A 408 13.81 11.02 -17.45
CA ILE A 408 13.90 12.06 -18.47
C ILE A 408 13.43 13.40 -17.87
N ARG A 409 14.23 14.46 -18.04
CA ARG A 409 13.90 15.80 -17.53
C ARG A 409 12.67 16.37 -18.24
N SER A 410 11.79 17.01 -17.49
CA SER A 410 10.56 17.65 -17.95
C SER A 410 10.47 19.07 -17.40
N GLY A 411 9.94 20.02 -18.17
CA GLY A 411 9.66 21.38 -17.67
C GLY A 411 8.66 21.40 -16.50
N LEU A 412 7.88 20.33 -16.34
CA LEU A 412 6.94 20.13 -15.23
C LEU A 412 7.60 19.57 -13.95
N ASP A 413 8.90 19.22 -13.98
CA ASP A 413 9.57 18.63 -12.83
C ASP A 413 9.60 19.60 -11.63
N LYS A 414 9.90 20.89 -11.87
CA LYS A 414 9.95 21.94 -10.84
C LYS A 414 8.61 22.10 -10.12
N LYS A 415 7.52 22.24 -10.88
CA LYS A 415 6.16 22.34 -10.32
C LYS A 415 5.76 21.09 -9.56
N ALA A 416 6.07 19.90 -10.09
CA ALA A 416 5.78 18.65 -9.39
C ALA A 416 6.56 18.53 -8.06
N ASP A 417 7.79 19.05 -8.01
CA ASP A 417 8.59 19.06 -6.78
C ASP A 417 8.06 20.11 -5.78
N GLU A 418 7.63 21.30 -6.24
CA GLU A 418 6.95 22.33 -5.41
C GLU A 418 5.65 21.82 -4.78
N LEU A 419 4.83 21.13 -5.57
CA LEU A 419 3.58 20.51 -5.10
C LEU A 419 3.84 19.47 -3.99
N MET A 420 4.92 18.71 -4.11
CA MET A 420 5.31 17.72 -3.11
C MET A 420 5.95 18.35 -1.87
N SER A 421 6.68 19.47 -1.99
CA SER A 421 7.27 20.18 -0.84
C SER A 421 6.23 20.89 0.02
N ASN A 422 5.19 21.48 -0.58
CA ASN A 422 4.08 22.10 0.17
C ASN A 422 3.31 21.10 1.03
N THR A 423 3.37 19.81 0.70
CA THR A 423 2.77 18.76 1.53
C THR A 423 3.59 18.47 2.79
N LYS A 424 4.91 18.75 2.79
CA LYS A 424 5.82 18.51 3.94
C LYS A 424 5.80 19.62 4.99
N SER A 425 5.42 20.85 4.63
CA SER A 425 5.39 22.01 5.53
C SER A 425 4.20 22.02 6.50
N ALA A 426 3.19 21.16 6.28
CA ALA A 426 2.08 20.97 7.22
C ALA A 426 2.44 20.07 8.42
N LYS A 427 3.68 20.12 8.91
CA LYS A 427 4.02 19.63 10.24
C LYS A 427 3.48 20.66 11.25
N PRO A 428 2.81 20.25 12.35
CA PRO A 428 2.76 21.12 13.51
C PRO A 428 4.20 21.39 13.91
N GLU A 429 4.57 22.66 14.00
CA GLU A 429 5.84 23.07 14.60
C GLU A 429 5.93 22.40 15.98
N GLU A 430 6.97 21.59 16.15
CA GLU A 430 7.35 21.06 17.46
C GLU A 430 7.88 22.25 18.27
N GLU A 431 7.04 22.78 19.17
CA GLU A 431 7.49 23.39 20.43
C GLU A 431 7.34 22.40 21.59
#